data_AF-A0AAX6NDR3-F1
#
_entry.id   AF-A0AAX6NDR3-F1
#
_cell.length_a   1.000
_cell.length_b   1.000
_cell.length_c   1.000
_cell.angle_alpha   90.00
_cell.angle_beta   90.00
_cell.angle_gamma   90.00
#
_symmetry.space_group_name_H-M   'P 1'
#
loop_
_entity.id
_entity.type
_entity.pdbx_description
1 polymer ?
#
loop_
_entity_poly.entity_id
_entity_poly.type
_entity_poly.pdbx_seq_one_letter_code
_entity_poly.pdbx_strand_id
1 'polypeptide(L)'
;MTHSNNACEACKLSAVNKVETVDDNEQPYKVCRDCHQRLVTYSLRPIEWYNLAVIHSHNKYLLSDDFYDDNGVSYESEEDTTSFSGYQSPTLKNVEGNLADLIDFSITRWSLEDKVIVSLSAYSPLYVLDYVKTKFHSVNNLEIKSRMLEIAAEVLGPVAADWIRELWNNYSEELLYPLSLATATSLSTKEGLHNVLTRLDIINEKDLPIVAFSCLYRFCSSDVLDWIEETCTEFNDNWGRLAAVSHPTWDRMKDWLNKGRPLSLVALDAMENCIKNFGDPIIEKISPKVTGLDTNNLEQVLTAYYQKDAVPRVKRKVEEITENRDVIFE
;
A
#
# COMPACT_ATOMS: atom_id res chain seq x y z
N MET A 1 -16.28 20.00 27.43
CA MET A 1 -15.65 21.34 27.45
C MET A 1 -14.27 21.20 26.86
N THR A 2 -14.13 21.49 25.57
CA THR A 2 -12.89 21.33 24.82
C THR A 2 -12.00 22.54 25.08
N HIS A 3 -10.90 22.37 25.82
CA HIS A 3 -9.80 23.32 25.75
C HIS A 3 -9.27 23.29 24.32
N SER A 4 -9.70 24.25 23.51
CA SER A 4 -9.04 24.59 22.24
C SER A 4 -7.63 24.99 22.61
N ASN A 5 -6.71 24.03 22.56
CA ASN A 5 -5.32 24.25 22.89
C ASN A 5 -4.76 25.16 21.80
N ASN A 6 -4.72 26.47 22.06
CA ASN A 6 -4.24 27.49 21.11
C ASN A 6 -2.71 27.44 20.93
N ALA A 7 -2.12 26.25 21.09
CA ALA A 7 -0.70 25.99 20.96
C ALA A 7 -0.37 25.67 19.50
N CYS A 8 0.80 26.14 19.07
CA CYS A 8 1.41 25.85 17.78
C CYS A 8 1.49 24.33 17.60
N GLU A 9 0.94 23.83 16.49
CA GLU A 9 0.94 22.40 16.16
C GLU A 9 2.35 21.84 16.05
N ALA A 10 3.30 22.63 15.55
CA ALA A 10 4.69 22.21 15.34
C ALA A 10 5.49 22.13 16.64
N CYS A 11 5.60 23.22 17.42
CA CYS A 11 6.42 23.21 18.63
C CYS A 11 5.67 22.77 19.89
N LYS A 12 4.33 22.76 19.88
CA LYS A 12 3.45 22.48 21.04
C LYS A 12 3.65 23.39 22.27
N LEU A 13 4.42 24.48 22.12
CA LEU A 13 4.81 25.38 23.22
C LEU A 13 4.20 26.79 23.08
N SER A 14 4.44 27.44 21.94
CA SER A 14 4.02 28.82 21.70
C SER A 14 2.57 28.90 21.24
N ALA A 15 1.92 30.06 21.42
CA ALA A 15 0.58 30.26 20.87
C ALA A 15 0.58 30.28 19.34
N VAL A 16 -0.53 29.87 18.72
CA VAL A 16 -0.76 30.02 17.27
C VAL A 16 -0.82 31.51 16.92
N ASN A 17 -0.13 31.91 15.84
CA ASN A 17 -0.23 33.26 15.28
C ASN A 17 -0.19 33.29 13.75
N LYS A 18 0.01 32.14 13.11
CA LYS A 18 -0.02 31.97 11.66
C LYS A 18 -0.88 30.76 11.32
N VAL A 19 -1.67 30.92 10.28
CA VAL A 19 -2.43 29.85 9.62
C VAL A 19 -1.89 29.77 8.21
N GLU A 20 -1.29 28.64 7.86
CA GLU A 20 -0.71 28.41 6.54
C GLU A 20 -1.60 27.42 5.78
N THR A 21 -2.07 27.84 4.61
CA THR A 21 -3.11 27.14 3.84
C THR A 21 -2.60 26.65 2.48
N VAL A 22 -1.32 26.83 2.17
CA VAL A 22 -0.77 26.54 0.84
C VAL A 22 -0.99 25.10 0.38
N ASP A 23 -0.88 24.12 1.30
CA ASP A 23 -1.08 22.71 0.97
C ASP A 23 -2.56 22.30 0.96
N ASP A 24 -3.33 22.81 1.93
CA ASP A 24 -4.69 22.39 2.18
C ASP A 24 -5.45 23.50 2.91
N ASN A 25 -6.49 24.03 2.25
CA ASN A 25 -7.33 25.07 2.83
C ASN A 25 -8.28 24.54 3.91
N GLU A 26 -8.64 23.26 3.87
CA GLU A 26 -9.56 22.62 4.82
C GLU A 26 -8.84 22.15 6.08
N GLN A 27 -7.56 21.77 5.96
CA GLN A 27 -6.70 21.42 7.09
C GLN A 27 -5.41 22.25 7.08
N PRO A 28 -5.48 23.56 7.35
CA PRO A 28 -4.30 24.41 7.34
C PRO A 28 -3.41 24.16 8.57
N TYR A 29 -2.12 24.43 8.43
CA TYR A 29 -1.17 24.38 9.54
C TYR A 29 -1.42 25.54 10.50
N LYS A 30 -1.53 25.27 11.80
CA LYS A 30 -1.71 26.29 12.84
C LYS A 30 -0.45 26.40 13.68
N VAL A 31 0.39 27.35 13.33
CA VAL A 31 1.76 27.46 13.87
C VAL A 31 2.05 28.82 14.47
N CYS A 32 3.10 28.90 15.28
CA CYS A 32 3.66 30.19 15.69
C CYS A 32 4.54 30.78 14.58
N ARG A 33 4.91 32.05 14.70
CA ARG A 33 5.70 32.79 13.70
C ARG A 33 7.03 32.10 13.37
N ASP A 34 7.74 31.63 14.38
CA ASP A 34 9.06 31.01 14.18
C ASP A 34 8.94 29.65 13.50
N CYS A 35 7.94 28.84 13.89
CA CYS A 35 7.65 27.57 13.22
C CYS A 35 7.12 27.78 11.80
N HIS A 36 6.32 28.84 11.56
CA HIS A 36 5.86 29.22 10.23
C HIS A 36 7.04 29.54 9.31
N GLN A 37 7.98 30.35 9.78
CA GLN A 37 9.18 30.68 9.02
C GLN A 37 9.95 29.43 8.64
N ARG A 38 10.20 28.52 9.59
CA ARG A 38 10.88 27.24 9.32
C ARG A 38 10.09 26.33 8.39
N LEU A 39 8.77 26.28 8.52
CA LEU A 39 7.89 25.49 7.66
C LEU A 39 8.00 25.94 6.20
N VAL A 40 7.89 27.23 5.91
CA VAL A 40 7.92 27.77 4.53
C VAL A 40 9.32 27.85 3.92
N THR A 41 10.37 27.69 4.74
CA THR A 41 11.76 27.56 4.27
C THR A 41 12.28 26.13 4.41
N TYR A 42 11.39 25.16 4.60
CA TYR A 42 11.71 23.73 4.65
C TYR A 42 12.77 23.36 5.71
N SER A 43 12.89 24.13 6.78
CA SER A 43 13.92 24.01 7.81
C SER A 43 13.36 23.72 9.21
N LEU A 44 12.21 23.04 9.28
CA LEU A 44 11.65 22.53 10.53
C LEU A 44 12.68 21.68 11.30
N ARG A 45 12.65 21.79 12.63
CA ARG A 45 13.39 20.86 13.48
C ARG A 45 12.70 19.50 13.45
N PRO A 46 13.41 18.38 13.64
CA PRO A 46 12.84 17.03 13.56
C PRO A 46 11.55 16.84 14.38
N ILE A 47 11.51 17.30 15.63
CA ILE A 47 10.30 17.21 16.46
C ILE A 47 9.14 18.09 15.97
N GLU A 48 9.45 19.23 15.32
CA GLU A 48 8.43 20.12 14.77
C GLU A 48 7.79 19.52 13.53
N TRP A 49 8.61 18.94 12.65
CA TRP A 49 8.13 18.16 11.51
C TRP A 49 7.28 16.99 11.99
N TYR A 50 7.78 16.20 12.95
CA TYR A 50 7.04 15.05 13.50
C TYR A 50 5.65 15.45 13.99
N ASN A 51 5.57 16.50 14.81
CA ASN A 51 4.30 16.96 15.37
C ASN A 51 3.31 17.42 14.29
N LEU A 52 3.79 18.04 13.21
CA LEU A 52 2.95 18.40 12.08
C LEU A 52 2.53 17.17 11.26
N ALA A 53 3.46 16.28 10.94
CA ALA A 53 3.20 15.09 10.13
C ALA A 53 2.18 14.15 10.78
N VAL A 54 2.17 14.02 12.12
CA VAL A 54 1.16 13.25 12.86
C VAL A 54 -0.28 13.77 12.63
N ILE A 55 -0.44 15.06 12.37
CA ILE A 55 -1.74 15.73 12.21
C ILE A 55 -2.11 15.80 10.72
N HIS A 56 -1.12 16.10 9.88
CA HIS A 56 -1.31 16.53 8.51
C HIS A 56 -0.91 15.48 7.47
N SER A 57 -0.26 14.39 7.89
CA SER A 57 0.48 13.46 7.04
C SER A 57 1.72 14.08 6.40
N HIS A 58 2.74 13.24 6.21
CA HIS A 58 3.96 13.59 5.49
C HIS A 58 3.73 13.77 3.97
N ASN A 59 2.56 13.38 3.44
CA ASN A 59 2.24 13.51 2.02
C ASN A 59 1.83 14.94 1.59
N LYS A 60 1.70 15.88 2.54
CA LYS A 60 1.54 17.29 2.18
C LYS A 60 2.86 17.86 1.69
N TYR A 61 2.80 18.73 0.67
CA TYR A 61 3.98 19.24 -0.02
C TYR A 61 5.04 19.82 0.93
N LEU A 62 4.64 20.68 1.89
CA LEU A 62 5.58 21.28 2.85
C LEU A 62 6.20 20.29 3.85
N LEU A 63 5.73 19.05 3.92
CA LEU A 63 6.24 18.00 4.83
C LEU A 63 6.84 16.80 4.09
N SER A 64 6.85 16.84 2.76
CA SER A 64 7.18 15.71 1.89
C SER A 64 8.65 15.30 1.93
N ASP A 65 8.89 14.13 1.37
CA ASP A 65 10.20 13.50 1.21
C ASP A 65 11.13 14.22 0.24
N ASP A 66 10.62 15.20 -0.51
CA ASP A 66 11.45 16.15 -1.28
C ASP A 66 12.34 16.99 -0.35
N PHE A 67 11.90 17.25 0.89
CA PHE A 67 12.57 18.16 1.82
C PHE A 67 13.07 17.49 3.10
N TYR A 68 12.42 16.40 3.52
CA TYR A 68 12.68 15.75 4.80
C TYR A 68 12.97 14.27 4.66
N ASP A 69 13.84 13.74 5.52
CA ASP A 69 13.95 12.30 5.71
C ASP A 69 12.83 11.74 6.63
N ASP A 70 12.80 10.42 6.79
CA ASP A 70 11.87 9.73 7.69
C ASP A 70 11.91 10.30 9.13
N ASN A 71 13.01 10.87 9.58
CA ASN A 71 13.15 11.43 10.93
C ASN A 71 12.84 12.92 11.00
N GLY A 72 12.36 13.52 9.92
CA GLY A 72 12.10 14.96 9.83
C GLY A 72 13.36 15.81 9.75
N VAL A 73 14.49 15.23 9.35
CA VAL A 73 15.73 15.97 9.10
C VAL A 73 15.63 16.62 7.72
N SER A 74 15.74 17.95 7.69
CA SER A 74 15.70 18.74 6.46
C SER A 74 16.98 18.58 5.63
N TYR A 75 16.84 18.42 4.32
CA TYR A 75 17.97 18.48 3.37
C TYR A 75 18.41 19.92 3.05
N GLU A 76 17.53 20.90 3.27
CA GLU A 76 17.73 22.32 2.95
C GLU A 76 18.41 23.10 4.08
N SER A 77 18.51 22.50 5.27
CA SER A 77 19.15 23.14 6.42
C SER A 77 20.67 23.11 6.31
N GLU A 78 21.28 24.25 5.96
CA GLU A 78 22.73 24.47 6.14
C GLU A 78 23.13 24.56 7.64
N GLU A 79 22.16 24.59 8.57
CA GLU A 79 22.47 24.59 10.01
C GLU A 79 23.16 23.27 10.42
N ASP A 80 24.31 23.42 11.08
CA ASP A 80 25.07 22.31 11.64
C ASP A 80 24.15 21.44 12.51
N THR A 81 24.02 20.15 12.19
CA THR A 81 23.11 19.18 12.85
C THR A 81 23.26 19.12 14.37
N THR A 82 24.37 19.64 14.91
CA THR A 82 24.61 19.89 16.34
C THR A 82 23.60 20.87 16.98
N SER A 83 22.97 21.74 16.19
CA SER A 83 21.92 22.71 16.57
C SER A 83 20.59 22.05 16.98
N PHE A 84 20.31 20.83 16.51
CA PHE A 84 19.05 20.12 16.80
C PHE A 84 19.08 19.30 18.09
N SER A 85 20.13 19.41 18.91
CA SER A 85 20.22 18.70 20.18
C SER A 85 19.05 19.08 21.10
N GLY A 86 18.20 18.11 21.44
CA GLY A 86 16.98 18.29 22.24
C GLY A 86 15.70 18.48 21.43
N TYR A 87 15.77 18.44 20.10
CA TYR A 87 14.63 18.58 19.19
C TYR A 87 14.50 17.40 18.21
N GLN A 88 14.95 16.21 18.62
CA GLN A 88 14.86 15.01 17.79
C GLN A 88 13.41 14.51 17.66
N SER A 89 13.09 13.92 16.51
CA SER A 89 11.87 13.12 16.35
C SER A 89 11.93 11.88 17.26
N PRO A 90 10.79 11.40 17.81
CA PRO A 90 10.76 10.15 18.55
C PRO A 90 11.28 8.98 17.70
N THR A 91 12.07 8.11 18.32
CA THR A 91 12.43 6.81 17.74
C THR A 91 11.41 5.75 18.12
N LEU A 92 11.37 4.62 17.40
CA LEU A 92 10.50 3.48 17.75
C LEU A 92 10.65 3.08 19.23
N LYS A 93 11.88 3.02 19.75
CA LYS A 93 12.16 2.69 21.15
C LYS A 93 11.55 3.70 22.14
N ASN A 94 11.40 4.95 21.73
CA ASN A 94 10.77 5.97 22.58
C ASN A 94 9.25 5.77 22.69
N VAL A 95 8.62 5.21 21.66
CA VAL A 95 7.16 5.18 21.53
C VAL A 95 6.56 3.78 21.68
N GLU A 96 7.34 2.71 21.55
CA GLU A 96 6.83 1.33 21.52
C GLU A 96 6.05 0.92 22.79
N GLY A 97 6.31 1.59 23.92
CA GLY A 97 5.62 1.38 25.20
C GLY A 97 4.30 2.14 25.37
N ASN A 98 3.90 2.96 24.39
CA ASN A 98 2.62 3.67 24.39
C ASN A 98 1.93 3.53 23.02
N LEU A 99 0.75 2.90 23.00
CA LEU A 99 -0.01 2.66 21.76
C LEU A 99 -0.33 3.95 21.00
N ALA A 100 -0.68 5.03 21.70
CA ALA A 100 -1.02 6.29 21.07
C ALA A 100 0.19 6.88 20.33
N ASP A 101 1.33 6.92 21.00
CA ASP A 101 2.57 7.44 20.45
C ASP A 101 3.10 6.53 19.32
N LEU A 102 2.91 5.21 19.43
CA LEU A 102 3.30 4.25 18.40
C LEU A 102 2.44 4.39 17.13
N ILE A 103 1.14 4.62 17.27
CA ILE A 103 0.25 4.89 16.12
C ILE A 103 0.60 6.23 15.48
N ASP A 104 0.82 7.28 16.26
CA ASP A 104 1.27 8.57 15.74
C ASP A 104 2.63 8.44 15.03
N PHE A 105 3.57 7.69 15.60
CA PHE A 105 4.85 7.38 14.97
C PHE A 105 4.66 6.67 13.63
N SER A 106 3.74 5.71 13.56
CA SER A 106 3.45 5.02 12.30
C SER A 106 3.03 6.00 11.21
N ILE A 107 2.14 6.97 11.48
CA ILE A 107 1.66 7.96 10.51
C ILE A 107 2.80 8.73 9.85
N THR A 108 3.90 8.94 10.57
CA THR A 108 5.07 9.69 10.07
C THR A 108 6.05 8.86 9.25
N ARG A 109 5.86 7.54 9.13
CA ARG A 109 6.75 6.67 8.34
C ARG A 109 6.27 6.58 6.90
N TRP A 110 7.18 6.63 5.93
CA TRP A 110 6.84 6.45 4.50
C TRP A 110 6.13 5.13 4.21
N SER A 111 6.45 4.08 4.98
CA SER A 111 5.78 2.77 4.93
C SER A 111 5.55 2.20 6.33
N LEU A 112 4.57 1.31 6.48
CA LEU A 112 4.39 0.57 7.73
C LEU A 112 5.42 -0.56 7.84
N GLU A 113 6.59 -0.23 8.37
CA GLU A 113 7.71 -1.18 8.49
C GLU A 113 7.41 -2.38 9.42
N ASP A 114 7.98 -3.55 9.11
CA ASP A 114 7.81 -4.80 9.88
C ASP A 114 8.08 -4.63 11.39
N LYS A 115 9.10 -3.83 11.75
CA LYS A 115 9.42 -3.53 13.16
C LYS A 115 8.27 -2.82 13.88
N VAL A 116 7.54 -1.93 13.20
CA VAL A 116 6.38 -1.21 13.74
C VAL A 116 5.19 -2.15 13.84
N ILE A 117 4.96 -3.00 12.84
CA ILE A 117 3.94 -4.05 12.86
C ILE A 117 4.15 -4.97 14.06
N VAL A 118 5.39 -5.41 14.32
CA VAL A 118 5.73 -6.25 15.48
C VAL A 118 5.44 -5.52 16.79
N SER A 119 5.83 -4.25 16.94
CA SER A 119 5.54 -3.47 18.15
C SER A 119 4.04 -3.26 18.37
N LEU A 120 3.26 -2.98 17.32
CA LEU A 120 1.80 -2.86 17.40
C LEU A 120 1.14 -4.19 17.79
N SER A 121 1.64 -5.30 17.24
CA SER A 121 1.13 -6.66 17.52
C SER A 121 1.40 -7.13 18.95
N ALA A 122 2.27 -6.45 19.71
CA ALA A 122 2.51 -6.75 21.12
C ALA A 122 1.35 -6.27 22.04
N TYR A 123 0.48 -5.40 21.55
CA TYR A 123 -0.71 -4.93 22.27
C TYR A 123 -1.89 -5.87 22.09
N SER A 124 -2.90 -5.73 22.96
CA SER A 124 -4.18 -6.43 22.76
C SER A 124 -4.83 -5.99 21.44
N PRO A 125 -5.23 -6.92 20.54
CA PRO A 125 -5.83 -6.56 19.26
C PRO A 125 -7.10 -5.70 19.39
N LEU A 126 -7.90 -5.92 20.43
CA LEU A 126 -9.09 -5.11 20.68
C LEU A 126 -8.74 -3.68 21.11
N TYR A 127 -7.66 -3.50 21.86
CA TYR A 127 -7.18 -2.18 22.26
C TYR A 127 -6.61 -1.41 21.07
N VAL A 128 -5.87 -2.09 20.19
CA VAL A 128 -5.40 -1.52 18.92
C VAL A 128 -6.59 -1.14 18.03
N LEU A 129 -7.57 -2.04 17.85
CA LEU A 129 -8.75 -1.78 17.04
C LEU A 129 -9.53 -0.55 17.54
N ASP A 130 -9.79 -0.45 18.85
CA ASP A 130 -10.52 0.69 19.42
C ASP A 130 -9.82 2.03 19.14
N TYR A 131 -8.49 2.06 19.30
CA TYR A 131 -7.71 3.25 19.02
C TYR A 131 -7.68 3.59 17.53
N VAL A 132 -7.44 2.60 16.66
CA VAL A 132 -7.41 2.76 15.20
C VAL A 132 -8.76 3.29 14.70
N LYS A 133 -9.89 2.72 15.16
CA LYS A 133 -11.23 3.21 14.85
C LYS A 133 -11.42 4.67 15.28
N THR A 134 -11.06 4.97 16.52
CA THR A 134 -11.21 6.32 17.08
C THR A 134 -10.39 7.34 16.29
N LYS A 135 -9.14 7.01 15.93
CA LYS A 135 -8.29 7.86 15.11
C LYS A 135 -8.88 8.05 13.71
N PHE A 136 -9.28 6.97 13.05
CA PHE A 136 -9.89 7.01 11.70
C PHE A 136 -11.11 7.95 11.63
N HIS A 137 -12.01 7.88 12.61
CA HIS A 137 -13.24 8.70 12.62
C HIS A 137 -13.02 10.13 13.11
N SER A 138 -11.93 10.42 13.84
CA SER A 138 -11.66 11.76 14.39
C SER A 138 -10.93 12.69 13.43
N VAL A 139 -10.42 12.18 12.31
CA VAL A 139 -9.67 12.96 11.31
C VAL A 139 -10.35 12.93 9.95
N ASN A 140 -10.15 13.98 9.16
CA ASN A 140 -10.58 14.02 7.75
C ASN A 140 -9.43 13.70 6.78
N ASN A 141 -8.19 13.64 7.26
CA ASN A 141 -7.02 13.38 6.43
C ASN A 141 -7.03 11.94 5.86
N LEU A 142 -7.08 11.82 4.53
CA LEU A 142 -7.17 10.53 3.83
C LEU A 142 -5.94 9.64 4.07
N GLU A 143 -4.76 10.23 4.19
CA GLU A 143 -3.52 9.47 4.38
C GLU A 143 -3.44 8.88 5.78
N ILE A 144 -3.89 9.62 6.79
CA ILE A 144 -4.03 9.07 8.14
C ILE A 144 -5.06 7.94 8.16
N LYS A 145 -6.19 8.10 7.47
CA LYS A 145 -7.20 7.04 7.31
C LYS A 145 -6.64 5.81 6.59
N SER A 146 -5.85 6.02 5.54
CA SER A 146 -5.15 4.98 4.79
C SER A 146 -4.22 4.19 5.72
N ARG A 147 -3.41 4.88 6.54
CA ARG A 147 -2.55 4.22 7.54
C ARG A 147 -3.34 3.42 8.57
N MET A 148 -4.51 3.90 9.00
CA MET A 148 -5.36 3.13 9.93
C MET A 148 -5.88 1.83 9.30
N LEU A 149 -6.21 1.86 8.01
CA LEU A 149 -6.61 0.67 7.25
C LEU A 149 -5.43 -0.27 6.99
N GLU A 150 -4.23 0.26 6.75
CA GLU A 150 -3.01 -0.54 6.64
C GLU A 150 -2.69 -1.26 7.95
N ILE A 151 -2.82 -0.59 9.11
CA ILE A 151 -2.70 -1.23 10.43
C ILE A 151 -3.77 -2.32 10.59
N ALA A 152 -5.00 -2.07 10.14
CA ALA A 152 -6.04 -3.10 10.17
C ALA A 152 -5.65 -4.32 9.34
N ALA A 153 -5.07 -4.08 8.15
CA ALA A 153 -4.64 -5.13 7.25
C ALA A 153 -3.49 -5.99 7.82
N GLU A 154 -2.47 -5.35 8.38
CA GLU A 154 -1.22 -5.98 8.81
C GLU A 154 -1.21 -6.47 10.26
N VAL A 155 -2.00 -5.86 11.15
CA VAL A 155 -1.95 -6.12 12.60
C VAL A 155 -3.23 -6.80 13.11
N LEU A 156 -4.40 -6.38 12.64
CA LEU A 156 -5.68 -6.80 13.23
C LEU A 156 -6.31 -8.00 12.51
N GLY A 157 -6.23 -8.03 11.18
CA GLY A 157 -6.83 -9.08 10.35
C GLY A 157 -8.29 -9.35 10.75
N PRO A 158 -8.70 -10.61 11.00
CA PRO A 158 -10.09 -10.96 11.30
C PRO A 158 -10.73 -10.22 12.49
N VAL A 159 -9.93 -9.68 13.43
CA VAL A 159 -10.44 -8.88 14.56
C VAL A 159 -11.13 -7.60 14.06
N ALA A 160 -10.71 -7.06 12.92
CA ALA A 160 -11.28 -5.84 12.33
C ALA A 160 -12.54 -6.10 11.48
N ALA A 161 -12.99 -7.34 11.30
CA ALA A 161 -14.03 -7.72 10.34
C ALA A 161 -15.31 -6.86 10.40
N ASP A 162 -15.87 -6.68 11.60
CA ASP A 162 -17.11 -5.92 11.75
C ASP A 162 -16.94 -4.43 11.42
N TRP A 163 -15.76 -3.87 11.72
CA TRP A 163 -15.44 -2.51 11.35
C TRP A 163 -15.23 -2.38 9.83
N ILE A 164 -14.56 -3.33 9.19
CA ILE A 164 -14.42 -3.31 7.72
C ILE A 164 -15.78 -3.41 7.03
N ARG A 165 -16.71 -4.22 7.54
CA ARG A 165 -18.12 -4.23 7.06
C ARG A 165 -18.81 -2.89 7.25
N GLU A 166 -18.64 -2.26 8.40
CA GLU A 166 -19.15 -0.92 8.69
C GLU A 166 -18.66 0.11 7.67
N LEU A 167 -17.38 0.05 7.29
CA LEU A 167 -16.79 0.94 6.28
C LEU A 167 -17.30 0.66 4.87
N TRP A 168 -17.54 -0.59 4.49
CA TRP A 168 -18.18 -0.91 3.20
C TRP A 168 -19.63 -0.41 3.12
N ASN A 169 -20.36 -0.41 4.24
CA ASN A 169 -21.70 0.16 4.31
C ASN A 169 -21.70 1.70 4.21
N ASN A 170 -20.61 2.34 4.64
CA ASN A 170 -20.40 3.80 4.58
C ASN A 170 -19.25 4.14 3.63
N TYR A 171 -19.25 3.49 2.47
CA TYR A 171 -18.12 3.49 1.55
C TYR A 171 -17.69 4.88 1.08
N SER A 172 -16.37 5.08 1.02
CA SER A 172 -15.72 6.27 0.48
C SER A 172 -14.82 5.86 -0.69
N GLU A 173 -15.07 6.43 -1.88
CA GLU A 173 -14.34 6.10 -3.11
C GLU A 173 -12.83 6.35 -2.97
N GLU A 174 -12.45 7.43 -2.30
CA GLU A 174 -11.06 7.82 -2.04
C GLU A 174 -10.26 6.79 -1.22
N LEU A 175 -10.94 5.87 -0.54
CA LEU A 175 -10.32 4.84 0.31
C LEU A 175 -10.37 3.44 -0.31
N LEU A 176 -10.75 3.31 -1.59
CA LEU A 176 -10.91 2.00 -2.23
C LEU A 176 -9.68 1.10 -2.05
N TYR A 177 -8.47 1.63 -2.27
CA TYR A 177 -7.25 0.83 -2.22
C TYR A 177 -6.93 0.37 -0.79
N PRO A 178 -6.75 1.27 0.20
CA PRO A 178 -6.46 0.83 1.57
C PRO A 178 -7.59 0.00 2.18
N LEU A 179 -8.85 0.25 1.81
CA LEU A 179 -9.98 -0.56 2.27
C LEU A 179 -9.94 -1.98 1.69
N SER A 180 -9.55 -2.12 0.41
CA SER A 180 -9.41 -3.43 -0.23
C SER A 180 -8.31 -4.27 0.43
N LEU A 181 -7.19 -3.64 0.82
CA LEU A 181 -6.12 -4.31 1.58
C LEU A 181 -6.63 -4.85 2.92
N ALA A 182 -7.29 -4.00 3.70
CA ALA A 182 -7.86 -4.41 4.99
C ALA A 182 -8.94 -5.49 4.81
N THR A 183 -9.70 -5.41 3.72
CA THR A 183 -10.74 -6.38 3.39
C THR A 183 -10.18 -7.77 3.13
N ALA A 184 -9.09 -7.87 2.38
CA ALA A 184 -8.46 -9.14 2.03
C ALA A 184 -8.01 -9.94 3.26
N THR A 185 -7.63 -9.27 4.35
CA THR A 185 -7.16 -9.94 5.58
C THR A 185 -8.22 -10.01 6.69
N SER A 186 -9.25 -9.16 6.64
CA SER A 186 -10.27 -9.08 7.68
C SER A 186 -11.54 -9.87 7.37
N LEU A 187 -11.90 -10.04 6.10
CA LEU A 187 -13.13 -10.74 5.69
C LEU A 187 -12.82 -12.09 5.04
N SER A 188 -13.84 -12.92 4.89
CA SER A 188 -13.71 -14.13 4.06
C SER A 188 -13.47 -13.74 2.60
N THR A 189 -12.67 -14.53 1.87
CA THR A 189 -12.35 -14.28 0.45
C THR A 189 -13.60 -14.00 -0.38
N LYS A 190 -14.64 -14.82 -0.23
CA LYS A 190 -15.91 -14.66 -0.95
C LYS A 190 -16.59 -13.32 -0.67
N GLU A 191 -16.71 -12.95 0.60
CA GLU A 191 -17.34 -11.67 1.00
C GLU A 191 -16.50 -10.48 0.55
N GLY A 192 -15.19 -10.53 0.78
CA GLY A 192 -14.28 -9.44 0.44
C GLY A 192 -14.17 -9.20 -1.06
N LEU A 193 -14.04 -10.27 -1.86
CA LEU A 193 -14.02 -10.17 -3.32
C LEU A 193 -15.33 -9.57 -3.83
N HIS A 194 -16.48 -10.01 -3.31
CA HIS A 194 -17.77 -9.44 -3.71
C HIS A 194 -17.80 -7.91 -3.53
N ASN A 195 -17.36 -7.41 -2.37
CA ASN A 195 -17.34 -5.99 -2.09
C ASN A 195 -16.41 -5.21 -3.03
N VAL A 196 -15.18 -5.72 -3.24
CA VAL A 196 -14.17 -5.05 -4.06
C VAL A 196 -14.53 -5.10 -5.54
N LEU A 197 -14.91 -6.27 -6.06
CA LEU A 197 -15.28 -6.46 -7.48
C LEU A 197 -16.49 -5.58 -7.86
N THR A 198 -17.49 -5.46 -6.98
CA THR A 198 -18.63 -4.55 -7.20
C THR A 198 -18.20 -3.10 -7.43
N ARG A 199 -17.08 -2.67 -6.83
CA ARG A 199 -16.49 -1.33 -7.07
C ARG A 199 -15.58 -1.30 -8.29
N LEU A 200 -14.95 -2.41 -8.65
CA LEU A 200 -14.16 -2.48 -9.88
C LEU A 200 -15.03 -2.44 -11.14
N ASP A 201 -16.29 -2.91 -11.07
CA ASP A 201 -17.25 -2.87 -12.19
C ASP A 201 -17.58 -1.45 -12.69
N ILE A 202 -17.36 -0.43 -11.87
CA ILE A 202 -17.60 0.98 -12.25
C ILE A 202 -16.33 1.71 -12.69
N ILE A 203 -15.17 1.05 -12.62
CA ILE A 203 -13.90 1.63 -13.05
C ILE A 203 -13.83 1.58 -14.58
N ASN A 204 -13.35 2.68 -15.16
CA ASN A 204 -13.09 2.77 -16.59
C ASN A 204 -12.10 1.69 -17.07
N GLU A 205 -12.40 1.06 -18.20
CA GLU A 205 -11.64 -0.07 -18.78
C GLU A 205 -10.13 0.21 -18.90
N LYS A 206 -9.74 1.44 -19.22
CA LYS A 206 -8.32 1.82 -19.35
C LYS A 206 -7.57 1.77 -18.01
N ASP A 207 -8.22 2.16 -16.92
CA ASP A 207 -7.61 2.26 -15.59
C ASP A 207 -7.76 0.96 -14.80
N LEU A 208 -8.78 0.17 -15.14
CA LEU A 208 -9.16 -1.07 -14.46
C LEU A 208 -7.99 -2.01 -14.15
N PRO A 209 -7.03 -2.32 -15.06
CA PRO A 209 -5.95 -3.25 -14.73
C PRO A 209 -5.07 -2.75 -13.58
N ILE A 210 -4.80 -1.44 -13.52
CA ILE A 210 -3.97 -0.81 -12.49
C ILE A 210 -4.73 -0.84 -11.16
N VAL A 211 -5.98 -0.39 -11.16
CA VAL A 211 -6.84 -0.35 -9.97
C VAL A 211 -7.08 -1.77 -9.42
N ALA A 212 -7.34 -2.73 -10.31
CA ALA A 212 -7.57 -4.12 -9.96
C ALA A 212 -6.36 -4.75 -9.29
N PHE A 213 -5.14 -4.55 -9.82
CA PHE A 213 -3.93 -5.03 -9.17
C PHE A 213 -3.80 -4.44 -7.76
N SER A 214 -3.92 -3.12 -7.61
CA SER A 214 -3.82 -2.44 -6.31
C SER A 214 -4.84 -2.92 -5.28
N CYS A 215 -6.04 -3.33 -5.71
CA CYS A 215 -7.11 -3.76 -4.82
C CYS A 215 -7.11 -5.27 -4.53
N LEU A 216 -6.71 -6.10 -5.50
CA LEU A 216 -6.95 -7.55 -5.45
C LEU A 216 -5.70 -8.38 -5.10
N TYR A 217 -4.49 -7.82 -5.18
CA TYR A 217 -3.26 -8.60 -5.06
C TYR A 217 -3.13 -9.39 -3.74
N ARG A 218 -3.76 -8.92 -2.65
CA ARG A 218 -3.73 -9.59 -1.33
C ARG A 218 -4.75 -10.69 -1.15
N PHE A 219 -5.74 -10.82 -2.03
CA PHE A 219 -6.72 -11.89 -1.90
C PHE A 219 -6.13 -13.26 -2.20
N CYS A 220 -5.08 -13.31 -3.04
CA CYS A 220 -4.38 -14.53 -3.44
C CYS A 220 -5.37 -15.69 -3.72
N SER A 221 -6.34 -15.46 -4.61
CA SER A 221 -7.46 -16.39 -4.81
C SER A 221 -7.62 -16.76 -6.27
N SER A 222 -7.91 -18.04 -6.54
CA SER A 222 -8.26 -18.52 -7.88
C SER A 222 -9.50 -17.85 -8.45
N ASP A 223 -10.41 -17.35 -7.59
CA ASP A 223 -11.60 -16.61 -8.01
C ASP A 223 -11.23 -15.30 -8.73
N VAL A 224 -10.09 -14.70 -8.40
CA VAL A 224 -9.56 -13.52 -9.12
C VAL A 224 -9.15 -13.89 -10.54
N LEU A 225 -8.59 -15.08 -10.73
CA LEU A 225 -8.24 -15.57 -12.07
C LEU A 225 -9.49 -15.81 -12.91
N ASP A 226 -10.56 -16.36 -12.32
CA ASP A 226 -11.84 -16.54 -13.01
C ASP A 226 -12.40 -15.18 -13.47
N TRP A 227 -12.33 -14.16 -12.59
CA TRP A 227 -12.73 -12.81 -12.94
C TRP A 227 -11.86 -12.17 -14.04
N ILE A 228 -10.54 -12.42 -14.04
CA ILE A 228 -9.63 -11.98 -15.13
C ILE A 228 -10.07 -12.58 -16.47
N GLU A 229 -10.47 -13.86 -16.50
CA GLU A 229 -10.93 -14.51 -17.74
C GLU A 229 -12.19 -13.87 -18.33
N GLU A 230 -13.08 -13.38 -17.48
CA GLU A 230 -14.34 -12.74 -17.87
C GLU A 230 -14.14 -11.27 -18.26
N THR A 231 -13.15 -10.60 -17.67
CA THR A 231 -13.02 -9.14 -17.71
C THR A 231 -11.89 -8.64 -18.61
N CYS A 232 -10.83 -9.44 -18.82
CA CYS A 232 -9.67 -9.04 -19.62
C CYS A 232 -10.00 -9.01 -21.11
N THR A 233 -10.37 -7.84 -21.61
CA THR A 233 -10.64 -7.54 -23.02
C THR A 233 -9.38 -7.13 -23.79
N GLU A 234 -8.49 -6.40 -23.13
CA GLU A 234 -7.21 -5.93 -23.67
C GLU A 234 -6.04 -6.27 -22.75
N PHE A 235 -4.86 -6.43 -23.36
CA PHE A 235 -3.66 -6.77 -22.61
C PHE A 235 -3.08 -5.55 -21.88
N ASN A 236 -2.78 -5.75 -20.60
CA ASN A 236 -2.05 -4.84 -19.72
C ASN A 236 -1.16 -5.69 -18.79
N ASP A 237 0.04 -5.22 -18.48
CA ASP A 237 1.00 -5.93 -17.63
C ASP A 237 0.49 -6.16 -16.20
N ASN A 238 -0.37 -5.26 -15.68
CA ASN A 238 -1.00 -5.44 -14.36
C ASN A 238 -1.91 -6.68 -14.28
N TRP A 239 -2.47 -7.14 -15.40
CA TRP A 239 -3.19 -8.41 -15.42
C TRP A 239 -2.26 -9.59 -15.13
N GLY A 240 -1.05 -9.58 -15.70
CA GLY A 240 -0.04 -10.61 -15.45
C GLY A 240 0.46 -10.58 -14.01
N ARG A 241 0.73 -9.36 -13.48
CA ARG A 241 1.10 -9.16 -12.07
C ARG A 241 0.04 -9.70 -11.11
N LEU A 242 -1.24 -9.38 -11.37
CA LEU A 242 -2.35 -9.86 -10.55
C LEU A 242 -2.54 -11.37 -10.66
N ALA A 243 -2.44 -11.92 -11.87
CA ALA A 243 -2.55 -13.36 -12.09
C ALA A 243 -1.44 -14.15 -11.39
N ALA A 244 -0.20 -13.63 -11.38
CA ALA A 244 0.93 -14.26 -10.69
C ALA A 244 0.65 -14.49 -9.20
N VAL A 245 0.09 -13.48 -8.52
CA VAL A 245 -0.18 -13.56 -7.07
C VAL A 245 -1.51 -14.25 -6.73
N SER A 246 -2.33 -14.60 -7.72
CA SER A 246 -3.67 -15.16 -7.53
C SER A 246 -3.74 -16.69 -7.58
N HIS A 247 -2.69 -17.36 -7.08
CA HIS A 247 -2.52 -18.82 -7.10
C HIS A 247 -2.67 -19.46 -8.50
N PRO A 248 -1.82 -19.09 -9.47
CA PRO A 248 -1.86 -19.67 -10.81
C PRO A 248 -1.50 -21.16 -10.79
N THR A 249 -2.15 -21.92 -11.66
CA THR A 249 -1.83 -23.33 -11.93
C THR A 249 -1.31 -23.51 -13.34
N TRP A 250 -0.46 -24.52 -13.56
CA TRP A 250 0.07 -24.81 -14.88
C TRP A 250 -1.04 -25.13 -15.88
N ASP A 251 -2.08 -25.86 -15.46
CA ASP A 251 -3.23 -26.16 -16.31
C ASP A 251 -3.93 -24.90 -16.79
N ARG A 252 -4.16 -23.92 -15.91
CA ARG A 252 -4.78 -22.65 -16.28
C ARG A 252 -3.89 -21.83 -17.20
N MET A 253 -2.58 -21.81 -16.97
CA MET A 253 -1.63 -21.12 -17.87
C MET A 253 -1.64 -21.75 -19.27
N LYS A 254 -1.67 -23.10 -19.38
CA LYS A 254 -1.80 -23.81 -20.66
C LYS A 254 -3.10 -23.42 -21.38
N ASP A 255 -4.21 -23.38 -20.65
CA ASP A 255 -5.51 -23.03 -21.22
C ASP A 255 -5.52 -21.59 -21.76
N TRP A 256 -4.95 -20.64 -21.03
CA TRP A 256 -4.82 -19.25 -21.47
C TRP A 256 -3.92 -19.10 -22.68
N LEU A 257 -2.79 -19.81 -22.74
CA LEU A 257 -1.94 -19.86 -23.94
C LEU A 257 -2.73 -20.39 -25.16
N ASN A 258 -3.61 -21.39 -24.97
CA ASN A 258 -4.42 -21.97 -26.03
C ASN A 258 -5.57 -21.05 -26.49
N LYS A 259 -6.15 -20.25 -25.58
CA LYS A 259 -7.19 -19.24 -25.90
C LYS A 259 -6.66 -18.11 -26.79
N GLY A 260 -5.35 -17.82 -26.72
CA GLY A 260 -4.74 -16.71 -27.46
C GLY A 260 -4.93 -15.37 -26.74
N ARG A 261 -4.72 -14.26 -27.46
CA ARG A 261 -4.74 -12.92 -26.87
C ARG A 261 -6.16 -12.51 -26.42
N PRO A 262 -6.29 -11.75 -25.31
CA PRO A 262 -5.20 -11.20 -24.49
C PRO A 262 -4.64 -12.19 -23.45
N LEU A 263 -5.39 -13.24 -23.08
CA LEU A 263 -5.08 -14.14 -21.96
C LEU A 263 -3.75 -14.89 -22.11
N SER A 264 -3.34 -15.23 -23.32
CA SER A 264 -2.04 -15.86 -23.56
C SER A 264 -0.86 -14.98 -23.15
N LEU A 265 -0.97 -13.65 -23.33
CA LEU A 265 0.04 -12.70 -22.86
C LEU A 265 -0.02 -12.53 -21.35
N VAL A 266 -1.23 -12.54 -20.77
CA VAL A 266 -1.41 -12.54 -19.31
C VAL A 266 -0.72 -13.77 -18.69
N ALA A 267 -0.87 -14.97 -19.29
CA ALA A 267 -0.21 -16.19 -18.81
C ALA A 267 1.31 -16.10 -18.84
N LEU A 268 1.88 -15.57 -19.94
CA LEU A 268 3.33 -15.37 -20.04
C LEU A 268 3.84 -14.33 -19.04
N ASP A 269 3.14 -13.21 -18.87
CA ASP A 269 3.48 -12.21 -17.86
C ASP A 269 3.33 -12.77 -16.43
N ALA A 270 2.31 -13.58 -16.15
CA ALA A 270 2.13 -14.19 -14.83
C ALA A 270 3.29 -15.13 -14.47
N MET A 271 3.69 -16.02 -15.40
CA MET A 271 4.84 -16.91 -15.19
C MET A 271 6.15 -16.13 -15.04
N GLU A 272 6.37 -15.08 -15.82
CA GLU A 272 7.57 -14.23 -15.74
C GLU A 272 7.64 -13.48 -14.39
N ASN A 273 6.51 -13.00 -13.86
CA ASN A 273 6.44 -12.36 -12.55
C ASN A 273 6.70 -13.34 -11.38
N CYS A 274 6.69 -14.65 -11.60
CA CYS A 274 7.13 -15.63 -10.60
C CYS A 274 8.66 -15.82 -10.57
N ILE A 275 9.42 -15.14 -11.44
CA ILE A 275 10.90 -15.14 -11.39
C ILE A 275 11.37 -14.32 -10.19
N LYS A 276 12.40 -14.80 -9.48
CA LYS A 276 13.01 -14.06 -8.36
C LYS A 276 13.68 -12.78 -8.84
N ASN A 277 13.60 -11.72 -8.02
CA ASN A 277 14.25 -10.43 -8.25
C ASN A 277 13.84 -9.76 -9.57
N PHE A 278 12.58 -9.94 -9.97
CA PHE A 278 12.03 -9.36 -11.18
C PHE A 278 11.83 -7.82 -11.07
N GLY A 279 12.00 -7.24 -9.87
CA GLY A 279 12.04 -5.81 -9.63
C GLY A 279 10.73 -5.19 -9.11
N ASP A 280 9.71 -6.00 -8.84
CA ASP A 280 8.46 -5.55 -8.22
C ASP A 280 8.45 -5.90 -6.72
N PRO A 281 8.54 -4.91 -5.81
CA PRO A 281 8.63 -5.17 -4.37
C PRO A 281 7.42 -5.93 -3.79
N ILE A 282 6.22 -5.74 -4.36
CA ILE A 282 5.00 -6.41 -3.88
C ILE A 282 5.08 -7.90 -4.26
N ILE A 283 5.40 -8.17 -5.52
CA ILE A 283 5.49 -9.54 -6.03
C ILE A 283 6.66 -10.27 -5.39
N GLU A 284 7.81 -9.61 -5.19
CA GLU A 284 8.95 -10.19 -4.49
C GLU A 284 8.61 -10.59 -3.06
N LYS A 285 7.87 -9.74 -2.32
CA LYS A 285 7.41 -10.05 -0.96
C LYS A 285 6.50 -11.30 -0.93
N ILE A 286 5.66 -11.48 -1.94
CA ILE A 286 4.75 -12.64 -2.06
C ILE A 286 5.51 -13.88 -2.57
N SER A 287 6.49 -13.69 -3.44
CA SER A 287 7.25 -14.74 -4.12
C SER A 287 6.33 -15.82 -4.73
N PRO A 288 5.41 -15.45 -5.65
CA PRO A 288 4.42 -16.38 -6.18
C PRO A 288 5.06 -17.51 -6.98
N LYS A 289 4.32 -18.62 -7.08
CA LYS A 289 4.67 -19.77 -7.90
C LYS A 289 3.48 -20.27 -8.70
N VAL A 290 3.77 -20.87 -9.84
CA VAL A 290 2.79 -21.62 -10.63
C VAL A 290 2.80 -23.08 -10.17
N THR A 291 1.66 -23.57 -9.70
CA THR A 291 1.55 -24.92 -9.11
C THR A 291 1.12 -25.97 -10.13
N GLY A 292 1.42 -27.25 -9.86
CA GLY A 292 0.87 -28.37 -10.62
C GLY A 292 1.58 -28.67 -11.94
N LEU A 293 2.88 -28.36 -12.06
CA LEU A 293 3.67 -28.78 -13.22
C LEU A 293 3.99 -30.29 -13.12
N ASP A 294 3.09 -31.14 -13.63
CA ASP A 294 3.18 -32.60 -13.52
C ASP A 294 4.04 -33.28 -14.60
N THR A 295 4.24 -32.60 -15.73
CA THR A 295 4.85 -33.15 -16.95
C THR A 295 5.93 -32.21 -17.47
N ASN A 296 7.04 -32.75 -17.97
CA ASN A 296 8.09 -31.98 -18.67
C ASN A 296 7.62 -31.43 -20.04
N ASN A 297 6.33 -31.10 -20.20
CA ASN A 297 5.76 -30.56 -21.43
C ASN A 297 5.87 -29.03 -21.54
N LEU A 298 6.43 -28.35 -20.53
CA LEU A 298 6.60 -26.90 -20.50
C LEU A 298 7.20 -26.37 -21.81
N GLU A 299 8.39 -26.84 -22.18
CA GLU A 299 9.09 -26.41 -23.39
C GLU A 299 8.26 -26.67 -24.66
N GLN A 300 7.60 -27.83 -24.74
CA GLN A 300 6.76 -28.18 -25.87
C GLN A 300 5.57 -27.23 -26.00
N VAL A 301 4.87 -26.94 -24.91
CA VAL A 301 3.72 -26.03 -24.90
C VAL A 301 4.15 -24.60 -25.25
N LEU A 302 5.20 -24.10 -24.61
CA LEU A 302 5.70 -22.74 -24.85
C LEU A 302 6.20 -22.58 -26.30
N THR A 303 6.92 -23.58 -26.82
CA THR A 303 7.37 -23.59 -28.22
C THR A 303 6.18 -23.61 -29.19
N ALA A 304 5.17 -24.45 -28.91
CA ALA A 304 3.97 -24.52 -29.73
C ALA A 304 3.19 -23.20 -29.72
N TYR A 305 3.12 -22.50 -28.58
CA TYR A 305 2.52 -21.17 -28.51
C TYR A 305 3.35 -20.13 -29.30
N TYR A 306 4.68 -20.09 -29.11
CA TYR A 306 5.55 -19.17 -29.84
C TYR A 306 5.44 -19.33 -31.37
N GLN A 307 5.28 -20.56 -31.86
CA GLN A 307 5.04 -20.81 -33.28
C GLN A 307 3.73 -20.20 -33.79
N LYS A 308 2.71 -20.07 -32.93
CA LYS A 308 1.42 -19.44 -33.27
C LYS A 308 1.49 -17.91 -33.18
N ASP A 309 2.25 -17.36 -32.23
CA ASP A 309 2.40 -15.92 -31.99
C ASP A 309 3.88 -15.52 -31.93
N ALA A 310 4.53 -15.52 -33.10
CA ALA A 310 5.97 -15.36 -33.24
C ALA A 310 6.44 -13.89 -33.17
N VAL A 311 5.99 -13.14 -32.15
CA VAL A 311 6.43 -11.77 -31.92
C VAL A 311 7.64 -11.71 -30.96
N PRO A 312 8.50 -10.68 -31.03
CA PRO A 312 9.70 -10.58 -30.20
C PRO A 312 9.44 -10.70 -28.70
N ARG A 313 8.34 -10.11 -28.21
CA ARG A 313 7.93 -10.18 -26.79
C ARG A 313 7.67 -11.63 -26.35
N VAL A 314 6.95 -12.41 -27.16
CA VAL A 314 6.63 -13.80 -26.84
C VAL A 314 7.89 -14.64 -26.84
N LYS A 315 8.78 -14.45 -27.83
CA LYS A 315 10.08 -15.12 -27.87
C LYS A 315 10.86 -14.93 -26.56
N ARG A 316 11.06 -13.66 -26.17
CA ARG A 316 11.78 -13.28 -24.94
C ARG A 316 11.18 -13.95 -23.70
N LYS A 317 9.86 -13.87 -23.54
CA LYS A 317 9.17 -14.47 -22.39
C LYS A 317 9.30 -15.98 -22.34
N VAL A 318 9.17 -16.66 -23.48
CA VAL A 318 9.33 -18.12 -23.56
C VAL A 318 10.75 -18.53 -23.17
N GLU A 319 11.77 -17.81 -23.64
CA GLU A 319 13.18 -18.05 -23.27
C GLU A 319 13.38 -17.87 -21.75
N GLU A 320 12.95 -16.73 -21.20
CA GLU A 320 13.11 -16.43 -19.76
C GLU A 320 12.37 -17.42 -18.85
N ILE A 321 11.14 -17.81 -19.20
CA ILE A 321 10.36 -18.79 -18.43
C ILE A 321 11.04 -20.16 -18.45
N THR A 322 11.60 -20.55 -19.60
CA THR A 322 12.29 -21.85 -19.74
C THR A 322 13.58 -21.86 -18.92
N GLU A 323 14.37 -20.78 -18.96
CA GLU A 323 15.60 -20.64 -18.18
C GLU A 323 15.37 -20.61 -16.67
N ASN A 324 14.20 -20.12 -16.21
CA ASN A 324 13.87 -19.94 -14.80
C ASN A 324 12.83 -20.95 -14.28
N ARG A 325 12.65 -22.09 -14.98
CA ARG A 325 11.65 -23.10 -14.64
C ARG A 325 11.62 -23.48 -13.15
N ASP A 326 12.77 -23.83 -12.58
CA ASP A 326 12.85 -24.34 -11.20
C ASP A 326 12.51 -23.27 -10.14
N VAL A 327 12.48 -22.00 -10.55
CA VAL A 327 12.10 -20.87 -9.71
C VAL A 327 10.60 -20.60 -9.83
N ILE A 328 10.08 -20.59 -11.05
CA ILE A 328 8.70 -20.23 -11.39
C ILE A 328 7.69 -21.26 -10.89
N PHE A 329 8.04 -22.54 -10.98
CA PHE A 329 7.12 -23.65 -10.73
C PHE A 329 7.36 -24.31 -9.35
N GLU A 330 6.30 -24.85 -8.77
CA GLU A 330 6.34 -25.74 -7.60
C GLU A 330 6.20 -27.21 -7.99
#